data_AF-A0A2T2UAV6-F1
#
_entry.id   AF-A0A2T2UAV6-F1
#
_cell.length_a   1.000
_cell.length_b   1.000
_cell.length_c   1.000
_cell.angle_alpha   90.00
_cell.angle_beta   90.00
_cell.angle_gamma   90.00
#
_symmetry.space_group_name_H-M   'P 1'
#
loop_
_entity.id
_entity.type
_entity.pdbx_description
1 polymer ?
#
loop_
_entity_poly.entity_id
_entity_poly.type
_entity_poly.pdbx_seq_one_letter_code
_entity_poly.pdbx_strand_id
1 'polypeptide(L)'
;MGEPGPIFRTAPRTCRLRRRLPDWIGASERWPARPGARRSAVHRPSSALYCSTMLALNPAVVRDIDAADEVRKTLADQVRKTVQSGNGRPHVERISMAVPESVRPIDWIRAQDRPAGRSSEAVYWSGREEPRTAAALGAADVVSGTAAPIDYEALGETLDERIAGAESSVRYYGGLRFDAAQPSAPDRPDRRWAPFGTYRFVLPRFELVDAEDSLRLACNLVLPRDADRMRAIVDALDALALPLPEKLTSLPRPYHRQDVPGHEGWTRMIRWALDAIEGDALDKVVLARRVALALDESIDPLLVLGHLETATPGCYHFAVRPADGPAFVGASPERLFRREGRTVVSEAVAGTRPRGETEEEDAALRRELLQNPKERREHTFVEDAIRSDLEQVCTAVQSPNGTGELALARGRHLHSRITGTLRSETSTTDLLEVLHPTPA
;
A
#
# COMPACT_ATOMS: atom_id res chain seq x y z
N MET A 1 57.18 -32.33 -40.57
CA MET A 1 57.22 -33.79 -40.37
C MET A 1 56.90 -34.07 -38.91
N GLY A 2 55.78 -34.78 -38.66
CA GLY A 2 55.37 -35.44 -37.40
C GLY A 2 55.14 -34.56 -36.18
N GLU A 3 54.11 -34.68 -35.35
CA GLU A 3 52.89 -35.50 -35.25
C GLU A 3 52.04 -34.81 -34.15
N PRO A 4 50.69 -34.79 -34.23
CA PRO A 4 49.84 -34.27 -33.15
C PRO A 4 49.06 -35.37 -32.41
N GLY A 5 48.85 -35.20 -31.11
CA GLY A 5 47.81 -35.89 -30.34
C GLY A 5 47.80 -35.52 -28.86
N PRO A 6 46.72 -35.80 -28.09
CA PRO A 6 45.41 -36.28 -28.50
C PRO A 6 44.25 -35.35 -28.12
N ILE A 7 43.20 -35.50 -28.91
CA ILE A 7 41.87 -34.91 -28.82
C ILE A 7 41.08 -35.63 -27.72
N PHE A 8 40.65 -34.92 -26.67
CA PHE A 8 39.59 -35.41 -25.79
C PHE A 8 38.23 -35.03 -26.38
N ARG A 9 37.59 -36.04 -26.98
CA ARG A 9 36.15 -36.03 -27.32
C ARG A 9 35.35 -36.15 -26.02
N THR A 10 34.53 -35.16 -25.70
CA THR A 10 33.42 -35.31 -24.77
C THR A 10 32.11 -35.28 -25.55
N ALA A 11 31.36 -36.37 -25.41
CA ALA A 11 30.07 -36.59 -26.06
C ALA A 11 29.00 -35.60 -25.57
N PRO A 12 28.02 -35.22 -26.41
CA PRO A 12 26.88 -34.43 -25.95
C PRO A 12 26.00 -35.30 -25.04
N ARG A 13 25.97 -34.98 -23.75
CA ARG A 13 24.99 -35.54 -22.82
C ARG A 13 23.64 -34.90 -23.12
N THR A 14 22.82 -35.58 -23.91
CA THR A 14 21.38 -35.31 -23.99
C THR A 14 20.73 -35.67 -22.67
N CYS A 15 20.68 -34.73 -21.72
CA CYS A 15 19.90 -34.86 -20.51
C CYS A 15 18.48 -34.37 -20.78
N ARG A 16 17.58 -35.27 -21.22
CA ARG A 16 16.14 -35.00 -21.26
C ARG A 16 15.59 -34.94 -19.83
N LEU A 17 15.71 -33.78 -19.19
CA LEU A 17 14.91 -33.45 -18.02
C LEU A 17 13.49 -33.08 -18.48
N ARG A 18 12.62 -34.08 -18.60
CA ARG A 18 11.16 -33.84 -18.57
C ARG A 18 10.80 -33.37 -17.17
N ARG A 19 10.92 -32.08 -16.89
CA ARG A 19 10.28 -31.46 -15.72
C ARG A 19 8.81 -31.23 -16.05
N ARG A 20 7.93 -31.89 -15.30
CA ARG A 20 6.50 -31.56 -15.28
C ARG A 20 6.39 -30.11 -14.79
N LEU A 21 5.75 -29.26 -15.59
CA LEU A 21 5.25 -27.98 -15.12
C LEU A 21 4.21 -28.25 -14.01
N PRO A 22 4.05 -27.35 -13.02
CA PRO A 22 2.98 -27.47 -12.04
C PRO A 22 1.62 -27.54 -12.75
N ASP A 23 0.70 -28.35 -12.26
CA ASP A 23 -0.69 -28.36 -12.74
C ASP A 23 -1.32 -26.99 -12.46
N TRP A 24 -1.59 -26.23 -13.52
CA TRP A 24 -2.19 -24.91 -13.47
C TRP A 24 -3.66 -25.00 -13.91
N ILE A 25 -4.57 -24.45 -13.10
CA ILE A 25 -5.95 -24.16 -13.52
C ILE A 25 -5.86 -22.94 -14.46
N GLY A 26 -5.74 -23.20 -15.76
CA GLY A 26 -5.64 -22.20 -16.81
C GLY A 26 -6.81 -22.31 -17.77
N ALA A 27 -7.85 -21.52 -17.55
CA ALA A 27 -8.85 -21.19 -18.56
C ALA A 27 -9.55 -19.89 -18.18
N SER A 28 -10.07 -19.17 -19.17
CA SER A 28 -11.14 -18.19 -18.95
C SER A 28 -12.33 -18.93 -18.36
N GLU A 29 -12.43 -18.97 -17.04
CA GLU A 29 -13.54 -19.63 -16.36
C GLU A 29 -14.66 -18.63 -16.14
N ARG A 30 -15.85 -18.98 -16.64
CA ARG A 30 -17.10 -18.40 -16.15
C ARG A 30 -17.53 -19.25 -14.96
N TRP A 31 -17.62 -18.64 -13.78
CA TRP A 31 -18.25 -19.34 -12.67
C TRP A 31 -19.77 -19.38 -12.89
N PRO A 32 -20.46 -20.49 -12.58
CA PRO A 32 -21.87 -20.62 -12.85
C PRO A 32 -22.68 -19.58 -12.08
N ALA A 33 -23.49 -18.81 -12.80
CA ALA A 33 -24.50 -17.93 -12.21
C ALA A 33 -25.57 -18.78 -11.50
N ARG A 34 -26.07 -18.32 -10.35
CA ARG A 34 -27.23 -18.96 -9.71
C ARG A 34 -28.46 -18.88 -10.63
N PRO A 35 -29.32 -19.92 -10.69
CA PRO A 35 -30.65 -19.80 -11.28
C PRO A 35 -31.47 -18.75 -10.52
N GLY A 36 -32.14 -17.87 -11.27
CA GLY A 36 -32.88 -16.74 -10.74
C GLY A 36 -33.90 -17.12 -9.66
N ALA A 37 -33.85 -16.42 -8.53
CA ALA A 37 -34.92 -16.44 -7.55
C ALA A 37 -36.18 -15.83 -8.19
N ARG A 38 -37.22 -16.66 -8.34
CA ARG A 38 -38.53 -16.25 -8.83
C ARG A 38 -39.09 -15.15 -7.93
N ARG A 39 -39.52 -14.04 -8.54
CA ARG A 39 -40.35 -13.03 -7.89
C ARG A 39 -41.67 -13.68 -7.47
N SER A 40 -41.91 -13.81 -6.16
CA SER A 40 -43.22 -14.13 -5.61
C SER A 40 -43.95 -12.84 -5.19
N ALA A 41 -45.24 -12.85 -5.44
CA ALA A 41 -46.14 -11.71 -5.44
C ALA A 41 -46.23 -10.93 -4.12
N VAL A 42 -46.49 -9.64 -4.30
CA VAL A 42 -46.83 -8.64 -3.28
C VAL A 42 -48.06 -9.07 -2.48
N HIS A 43 -47.92 -9.14 -1.16
CA HIS A 43 -49.02 -9.07 -0.22
C HIS A 43 -48.84 -7.82 0.63
N ARG A 44 -49.74 -6.84 0.46
CA ARG A 44 -49.89 -5.71 1.37
C ARG A 44 -50.68 -6.18 2.60
N PRO A 45 -50.23 -5.86 3.82
CA PRO A 45 -51.15 -5.61 4.90
C PRO A 45 -51.28 -4.11 5.17
N SER A 46 -52.51 -3.80 5.57
CA SER A 46 -53.10 -2.50 5.86
C SER A 46 -52.32 -1.66 6.87
N SER A 47 -52.43 -0.36 6.68
CA SER A 47 -52.16 0.72 7.62
C SER A 47 -52.88 0.54 8.96
N ALA A 48 -52.11 0.49 10.06
CA ALA A 48 -52.39 1.13 11.36
C ALA A 48 -51.57 0.43 12.46
N LEU A 49 -50.44 1.01 12.86
CA LEU A 49 -49.86 0.96 14.22
C LEU A 49 -48.57 1.80 14.22
N TYR A 50 -48.77 3.12 14.21
CA TYR A 50 -47.80 4.05 14.79
C TYR A 50 -47.81 3.79 16.30
N CYS A 51 -46.84 3.02 16.80
CA CYS A 51 -46.60 2.94 18.23
C CYS A 51 -45.10 2.79 18.48
N SER A 52 -44.49 3.95 18.77
CA SER A 52 -43.33 4.15 19.64
C SER A 52 -42.50 2.91 19.97
N THR A 53 -41.38 2.76 19.28
CA THR A 53 -40.21 2.09 19.86
C THR A 53 -39.01 2.98 19.57
N MET A 54 -38.87 4.04 20.36
CA MET A 54 -37.57 4.65 20.58
C MET A 54 -36.68 3.53 21.13
N LEU A 55 -35.85 2.94 20.27
CA LEU A 55 -34.68 2.19 20.71
C LEU A 55 -33.89 3.15 21.60
N ALA A 56 -33.94 2.95 22.91
CA ALA A 56 -33.10 3.67 23.85
C ALA A 56 -31.65 3.27 23.51
N LEU A 57 -30.96 4.15 22.78
CA LEU A 57 -29.54 4.00 22.49
C LEU A 57 -28.80 3.85 23.83
N ASN A 58 -27.80 2.97 23.86
CA ASN A 58 -26.97 2.77 25.03
C ASN A 58 -26.42 4.14 25.50
N PRO A 59 -26.52 4.51 26.79
CA PRO A 59 -26.01 5.79 27.29
C PRO A 59 -24.54 6.05 26.97
N ALA A 60 -23.71 5.01 26.82
CA ALA A 60 -22.33 5.14 26.35
C ALA A 60 -22.26 5.59 24.89
N VAL A 61 -23.13 5.06 24.02
CA VAL A 61 -23.24 5.46 22.61
C VAL A 61 -23.70 6.91 22.47
N VAL A 62 -24.65 7.34 23.30
CA VAL A 62 -25.10 8.75 23.30
C VAL A 62 -23.95 9.68 23.71
N ARG A 63 -23.17 9.31 24.74
CA ARG A 63 -21.98 10.07 25.16
C ARG A 63 -20.92 10.16 24.06
N ASP A 64 -20.66 9.07 23.33
CA ASP A 64 -19.69 9.07 22.23
C ASP A 64 -20.14 9.97 21.07
N ILE A 65 -21.44 10.01 20.75
CA ILE A 65 -22.00 10.89 19.72
C ILE A 65 -21.87 12.36 20.14
N ASP A 66 -22.25 12.69 21.37
CA ASP A 66 -22.15 14.06 21.88
C ASP A 66 -20.68 14.54 21.90
N ALA A 67 -19.76 13.67 22.35
CA ALA A 67 -18.33 13.95 22.33
C ALA A 67 -17.80 14.16 20.91
N ALA A 68 -18.24 13.37 19.94
CA ALA A 68 -17.88 13.53 18.53
C ALA A 68 -18.32 14.89 17.96
N ASP A 69 -19.50 15.38 18.32
CA ASP A 69 -20.00 16.68 17.90
C ASP A 69 -19.22 17.84 18.54
N GLU A 70 -18.87 17.71 19.82
CA GLU A 70 -18.07 18.69 20.54
C GLU A 70 -16.64 18.80 19.97
N VAL A 71 -16.04 17.66 19.60
CA VAL A 71 -14.72 17.65 18.94
C VAL A 71 -14.76 18.38 17.60
N ARG A 72 -15.75 18.13 16.73
CA ARG A 72 -15.85 18.80 15.43
C ARG A 72 -16.02 20.32 15.59
N LYS A 73 -16.89 20.77 16.49
CA LYS A 73 -17.10 22.20 16.78
C LYS A 73 -15.84 22.87 17.31
N THR A 74 -15.16 22.25 18.27
CA THR A 74 -13.95 22.81 18.87
C THR A 74 -12.82 22.89 17.85
N LEU A 75 -12.64 21.85 17.03
CA LEU A 75 -11.66 21.84 15.95
C LEU A 75 -11.98 22.92 14.90
N ALA A 76 -13.26 23.15 14.57
CA ALA A 76 -13.70 24.21 13.67
C ALA A 76 -13.39 25.61 14.23
N ASP A 77 -13.61 25.84 15.53
CA ASP A 77 -13.26 27.10 16.19
C ASP A 77 -11.76 27.35 16.20
N GLN A 78 -10.95 26.32 16.45
CA GLN A 78 -9.49 26.41 16.35
C GLN A 78 -9.03 26.72 14.92
N VAL A 79 -9.64 26.10 13.90
CA VAL A 79 -9.39 26.41 12.49
C VAL A 79 -9.69 27.89 12.20
N ARG A 80 -10.87 28.39 12.62
CA ARG A 80 -11.24 29.80 12.42
C ARG A 80 -10.24 30.74 13.08
N LYS A 81 -9.87 30.48 14.34
CA LYS A 81 -8.92 31.30 15.10
C LYS A 81 -7.55 31.32 14.42
N THR A 82 -7.03 30.16 14.02
CA THR A 82 -5.72 30.00 13.38
C THR A 82 -5.64 30.78 12.08
N VAL A 83 -6.66 30.62 11.22
CA VAL A 83 -6.76 31.37 9.96
C VAL A 83 -6.77 32.88 10.20
N GLN A 84 -7.55 33.35 11.18
CA GLN A 84 -7.68 34.78 11.51
C GLN A 84 -6.42 35.37 12.13
N SER A 85 -5.65 34.59 12.90
CA SER A 85 -4.39 35.02 13.50
C SER A 85 -3.18 34.92 12.55
N GLY A 86 -3.38 34.43 11.32
CA GLY A 86 -2.33 34.24 10.34
C GLY A 86 -1.61 35.54 10.00
N ASN A 87 -0.28 35.50 10.02
CA ASN A 87 0.58 36.66 9.70
C ASN A 87 0.87 36.82 8.19
N GLY A 88 0.15 36.07 7.33
CA GLY A 88 0.33 36.05 5.88
C GLY A 88 1.54 35.26 5.36
N ARG A 89 2.40 34.71 6.23
CA ARG A 89 3.56 33.91 5.80
C ARG A 89 3.12 32.51 5.33
N PRO A 90 3.69 31.99 4.22
CA PRO A 90 3.44 30.62 3.79
C PRO A 90 3.91 29.61 4.83
N HIS A 91 3.02 28.73 5.30
CA HIS A 91 3.35 27.60 6.16
C HIS A 91 2.21 26.57 6.16
N VAL A 92 2.53 25.36 6.63
CA VAL A 92 1.53 24.33 6.94
C VAL A 92 1.30 24.33 8.44
N GLU A 93 0.03 24.43 8.83
CA GLU A 93 -0.39 24.32 10.22
C GLU A 93 -1.23 23.05 10.40
N ARG A 94 -0.98 22.28 11.46
CA ARG A 94 -1.80 21.13 11.83
C ARG A 94 -2.51 21.41 13.13
N ILE A 95 -3.83 21.31 13.11
CA ILE A 95 -4.66 21.41 14.31
C ILE A 95 -5.23 20.03 14.60
N SER A 96 -5.08 19.53 15.82
CA SER A 96 -5.55 18.19 16.18
C SER A 96 -6.19 18.11 17.56
N MET A 97 -7.16 17.22 17.69
CA MET A 97 -7.89 16.96 18.93
C MET A 97 -8.04 15.46 19.14
N ALA A 98 -8.03 15.04 20.42
CA ALA A 98 -8.40 13.69 20.78
C ALA A 98 -9.88 13.44 20.47
N VAL A 99 -10.21 12.23 20.05
CA VAL A 99 -11.58 11.75 19.82
C VAL A 99 -11.86 10.51 20.66
N PRO A 100 -13.13 10.09 20.83
CA PRO A 100 -13.44 8.82 21.50
C PRO A 100 -12.74 7.63 20.86
N GLU A 101 -12.15 6.75 21.68
CA GLU A 101 -11.40 5.56 21.24
C GLU A 101 -12.26 4.51 20.52
N SER A 102 -13.59 4.66 20.56
CA SER A 102 -14.52 3.72 19.92
C SER A 102 -14.48 3.80 18.39
N VAL A 103 -13.92 4.84 17.77
CA VAL A 103 -13.90 5.00 16.30
C VAL A 103 -12.69 4.28 15.70
N ARG A 104 -12.90 3.43 14.68
CA ARG A 104 -11.78 2.83 13.93
C ARG A 104 -11.41 3.67 12.70
N PRO A 105 -10.12 3.90 12.42
CA PRO A 105 -9.68 4.66 11.24
C PRO A 105 -10.30 4.20 9.92
N ILE A 106 -10.38 2.89 9.68
CA ILE A 106 -10.94 2.34 8.43
C ILE A 106 -12.46 2.57 8.31
N ASP A 107 -13.20 2.49 9.41
CA ASP A 107 -14.65 2.74 9.41
C ASP A 107 -14.93 4.23 9.23
N TRP A 108 -14.11 5.08 9.86
CA TRP A 108 -14.17 6.52 9.69
C TRP A 108 -14.07 6.91 8.22
N ILE A 109 -13.02 6.51 7.51
CA ILE A 109 -12.84 6.91 6.10
C ILE A 109 -13.94 6.37 5.19
N ARG A 110 -14.48 5.17 5.45
CA ARG A 110 -15.59 4.56 4.70
C ARG A 110 -16.89 5.33 4.88
N ALA A 111 -17.16 5.86 6.07
CA ALA A 111 -18.36 6.63 6.35
C ALA A 111 -18.38 8.02 5.68
N GLN A 112 -17.26 8.47 5.09
CA GLN A 112 -17.19 9.79 4.45
C GLN A 112 -17.61 9.77 2.98
N ASP A 113 -17.68 8.59 2.36
CA ASP A 113 -18.05 8.47 0.95
C ASP A 113 -19.52 8.83 0.75
N ARG A 114 -19.76 9.89 -0.04
CA ARG A 114 -21.11 10.39 -0.29
C ARG A 114 -21.80 9.60 -1.40
N PRO A 115 -23.12 9.38 -1.32
CA PRO A 115 -23.91 8.70 -2.35
C PRO A 115 -23.91 9.39 -3.74
N ALA A 116 -23.34 10.60 -3.86
CA ALA A 116 -23.45 11.47 -5.04
C ALA A 116 -22.43 11.19 -6.17
N GLY A 117 -21.73 10.05 -6.14
CA GLY A 117 -20.99 9.53 -7.30
C GLY A 117 -19.62 10.16 -7.59
N ARG A 118 -19.11 11.04 -6.72
CA ARG A 118 -17.71 11.51 -6.75
C ARG A 118 -16.97 11.01 -5.53
N SER A 119 -15.81 10.39 -5.74
CA SER A 119 -14.97 9.87 -4.65
C SER A 119 -13.96 10.93 -4.25
N SER A 120 -13.84 11.20 -2.95
CA SER A 120 -12.82 12.10 -2.42
C SER A 120 -11.43 11.46 -2.49
N GLU A 121 -10.40 12.32 -2.53
CA GLU A 121 -9.02 11.90 -2.23
C GLU A 121 -9.01 11.19 -0.87
N ALA A 122 -8.42 10.00 -0.81
CA ALA A 122 -8.42 9.17 0.37
C ALA A 122 -7.11 8.40 0.49
N VAL A 123 -6.60 8.31 1.72
CA VAL A 123 -5.41 7.53 2.05
C VAL A 123 -5.68 6.71 3.30
N TYR A 124 -5.18 5.49 3.31
CA TYR A 124 -5.04 4.67 4.50
C TYR A 124 -3.62 4.14 4.59
N TRP A 125 -3.05 4.14 5.80
CA TRP A 125 -1.76 3.54 6.09
C TRP A 125 -1.75 2.96 7.51
N SER A 126 -1.38 1.69 7.63
CA SER A 126 -1.09 1.04 8.91
C SER A 126 0.26 0.34 8.84
N GLY A 127 1.12 0.60 9.82
CA GLY A 127 2.47 0.06 9.90
C GLY A 127 2.52 -1.37 10.40
N ARG A 128 3.46 -2.18 9.88
CA ARG A 128 3.73 -3.55 10.40
C ARG A 128 4.29 -3.53 11.82
N GLU A 129 5.26 -2.65 12.07
CA GLU A 129 6.02 -2.56 13.33
C GLU A 129 5.69 -1.30 14.13
N GLU A 130 5.03 -0.33 13.50
CA GLU A 130 4.64 0.92 14.14
C GLU A 130 3.15 0.81 14.50
N PRO A 131 2.77 0.98 15.78
CA PRO A 131 1.37 1.00 16.20
C PRO A 131 0.74 2.36 15.85
N ARG A 132 0.88 2.75 14.58
CA ARG A 132 0.30 3.95 14.00
C ARG A 132 -0.54 3.56 12.80
N THR A 133 -1.82 3.91 12.87
CA THR A 133 -2.76 3.80 11.77
C THR A 133 -3.29 5.17 11.43
N ALA A 134 -3.19 5.56 10.17
CA ALA A 134 -3.71 6.83 9.66
C ALA A 134 -4.74 6.55 8.58
N ALA A 135 -5.94 7.08 8.76
CA ALA A 135 -6.93 7.21 7.71
C ALA A 135 -7.08 8.70 7.39
N ALA A 136 -7.16 9.05 6.11
CA ALA A 136 -7.11 10.44 5.68
C ALA A 136 -8.08 10.73 4.54
N LEU A 137 -8.69 11.92 4.57
CA LEU A 137 -9.70 12.36 3.62
C LEU A 137 -9.40 13.77 3.09
N GLY A 138 -9.58 13.93 1.78
CA GLY A 138 -9.37 15.19 1.07
C GLY A 138 -7.89 15.57 0.99
N ALA A 139 -7.60 16.63 0.24
CA ALA A 139 -6.26 17.16 0.10
C ALA A 139 -6.19 18.61 0.59
N ALA A 140 -5.28 18.88 1.52
CA ALA A 140 -4.85 20.23 1.81
C ALA A 140 -3.82 20.70 0.77
N ASP A 141 -2.90 19.82 0.36
CA ASP A 141 -1.96 20.02 -0.74
C ASP A 141 -1.71 18.71 -1.50
N VAL A 142 -1.27 18.82 -2.76
CA VAL A 142 -0.88 17.68 -3.59
C VAL A 142 0.39 18.02 -4.35
N VAL A 143 1.42 17.19 -4.18
CA VAL A 143 2.65 17.20 -4.96
C VAL A 143 2.60 16.00 -5.90
N SER A 144 2.51 16.24 -7.20
CA SER A 144 2.36 15.18 -8.21
C SER A 144 3.02 15.55 -9.52
N GLY A 145 3.43 14.55 -10.30
CA GLY A 145 4.06 14.73 -11.60
C GLY A 145 3.69 13.64 -12.60
N THR A 146 3.83 13.93 -13.88
CA THR A 146 3.57 13.00 -14.99
C THR A 146 4.79 12.78 -15.89
N ALA A 147 5.88 13.51 -15.65
CA ALA A 147 7.14 13.31 -16.35
C ALA A 147 7.72 11.91 -16.07
N ALA A 148 8.46 11.38 -17.03
CA ALA A 148 9.17 10.11 -16.94
C ALA A 148 10.47 10.20 -17.78
N PRO A 149 11.67 10.02 -17.18
CA PRO A 149 11.91 9.66 -15.77
C PRO A 149 11.53 10.79 -14.80
N ILE A 150 11.46 10.47 -13.50
CA ILE A 150 11.24 11.46 -12.43
C ILE A 150 12.51 12.29 -12.24
N ASP A 151 12.33 13.59 -12.02
CA ASP A 151 13.36 14.46 -11.46
C ASP A 151 13.28 14.40 -9.92
N TYR A 152 14.14 13.58 -9.30
CA TYR A 152 14.12 13.31 -7.86
C TYR A 152 14.63 14.49 -7.02
N GLU A 153 15.53 15.30 -7.58
CA GLU A 153 16.05 16.51 -6.96
C GLU A 153 14.92 17.55 -6.85
N ALA A 154 14.26 17.87 -7.96
CA ALA A 154 13.15 18.83 -7.97
C ALA A 154 11.95 18.36 -7.13
N LEU A 155 11.69 17.04 -7.08
CA LEU A 155 10.68 16.47 -6.19
C LEU A 155 11.06 16.66 -4.71
N GLY A 156 12.32 16.41 -4.36
CA GLY A 156 12.85 16.60 -3.01
C GLY A 156 12.73 18.05 -2.56
N GLU A 157 13.23 18.98 -3.37
CA GLU A 157 13.12 20.43 -3.13
C GLU A 157 11.66 20.85 -2.92
N THR A 158 10.75 20.40 -3.78
CA THR A 158 9.33 20.73 -3.66
C THR A 158 8.74 20.23 -2.33
N LEU A 159 9.03 18.99 -1.93
CA LEU A 159 8.49 18.43 -0.69
C LEU A 159 9.08 19.12 0.54
N ASP A 160 10.38 19.40 0.54
CA ASP A 160 11.08 20.08 1.63
C ASP A 160 10.58 21.52 1.79
N GLU A 161 10.41 22.26 0.69
CA GLU A 161 9.80 23.60 0.70
C GLU A 161 8.38 23.58 1.26
N ARG A 162 7.58 22.56 0.90
CA ARG A 162 6.18 22.45 1.33
C ARG A 162 6.01 22.15 2.81
N ILE A 163 6.96 21.43 3.42
CA ILE A 163 6.92 21.07 4.84
C ILE A 163 7.82 21.95 5.72
N ALA A 164 8.56 22.88 5.10
CA ALA A 164 9.46 23.79 5.81
C ALA A 164 8.73 24.53 6.95
N GLY A 165 9.23 24.36 8.18
CA GLY A 165 8.68 24.99 9.37
C GLY A 165 7.37 24.38 9.89
N ALA A 166 6.85 23.33 9.25
CA ALA A 166 5.69 22.60 9.76
C ALA A 166 6.06 21.78 11.00
N GLU A 167 5.06 21.46 11.83
CA GLU A 167 5.24 20.51 12.93
C GLU A 167 5.71 19.13 12.41
N SER A 168 6.51 18.42 13.21
CA SER A 168 7.02 17.08 12.89
C SER A 168 5.93 16.02 12.69
N SER A 169 4.70 16.31 13.10
CA SER A 169 3.53 15.46 12.97
C SER A 169 2.87 15.53 11.57
N VAL A 170 3.17 16.56 10.78
CA VAL A 170 2.68 16.77 9.41
C VAL A 170 3.31 15.75 8.46
N ARG A 171 2.50 15.14 7.61
CA ARG A 171 2.93 14.06 6.70
C ARG A 171 2.28 14.18 5.34
N TYR A 172 3.08 13.97 4.30
CA TYR A 172 2.58 13.63 2.98
C TYR A 172 2.46 12.11 2.86
N TYR A 173 1.40 11.63 2.23
CA TYR A 173 1.19 10.22 1.96
C TYR A 173 1.04 9.98 0.45
N GLY A 174 1.56 8.86 -0.03
CA GLY A 174 1.48 8.53 -1.45
C GLY A 174 2.65 7.66 -1.90
N GLY A 175 3.05 7.80 -3.15
CA GLY A 175 4.15 7.01 -3.69
C GLY A 175 4.42 7.22 -5.16
N LEU A 176 5.26 6.33 -5.69
CA LEU A 176 5.77 6.32 -7.05
C LEU A 176 5.17 5.15 -7.83
N ARG A 177 5.01 5.31 -9.14
CA ARG A 177 4.68 4.20 -10.04
C ARG A 177 5.90 3.30 -10.25
N PHE A 178 5.70 2.00 -10.46
CA PHE A 178 6.82 1.06 -10.65
C PHE A 178 7.73 1.40 -11.85
N ASP A 179 7.15 1.73 -13.00
CA ASP A 179 7.87 2.09 -14.23
C ASP A 179 8.25 3.59 -14.29
N ALA A 180 8.29 4.28 -13.14
CA ALA A 180 8.58 5.70 -13.07
C ALA A 180 9.98 6.09 -13.57
N ALA A 181 10.95 5.17 -13.44
CA ALA A 181 12.31 5.34 -13.95
C ALA A 181 12.42 5.08 -15.47
N GLN A 182 11.39 4.52 -16.10
CA GLN A 182 11.43 4.12 -17.51
C GLN A 182 10.81 5.20 -18.40
N PRO A 183 11.38 5.48 -19.60
CA PRO A 183 10.75 6.33 -20.58
C PRO A 183 9.35 5.83 -20.97
N SER A 184 8.50 6.74 -21.43
CA SER A 184 7.16 6.39 -21.90
C SER A 184 7.22 5.43 -23.09
N ALA A 185 6.40 4.39 -23.05
CA ALA A 185 6.23 3.42 -24.15
C ALA A 185 4.76 3.42 -24.62
N PRO A 186 4.46 2.93 -25.83
CA PRO A 186 3.07 2.76 -26.27
C PRO A 186 2.27 1.97 -25.25
N ASP A 187 1.07 2.46 -24.91
CA ASP A 187 0.19 1.87 -23.88
C ASP A 187 0.80 1.81 -22.46
N ARG A 188 1.84 2.62 -22.18
CA ARG A 188 2.45 2.79 -20.85
C ARG A 188 2.48 4.28 -20.45
N PRO A 189 2.09 4.61 -19.20
CA PRO A 189 1.50 3.69 -18.23
C PRO A 189 0.11 3.21 -18.67
N ASP A 190 -0.31 2.09 -18.11
CA ASP A 190 -1.68 1.64 -18.26
C ASP A 190 -2.64 2.75 -17.79
N ARG A 191 -3.68 3.05 -18.58
CA ARG A 191 -4.57 4.21 -18.37
C ARG A 191 -5.19 4.27 -16.97
N ARG A 192 -5.34 3.13 -16.28
CA ARG A 192 -5.83 3.09 -14.90
C ARG A 192 -4.89 3.73 -13.89
N TRP A 193 -3.61 3.86 -14.23
CA TRP A 193 -2.61 4.53 -13.40
C TRP A 193 -2.52 6.04 -13.67
N ALA A 194 -3.17 6.55 -14.73
CA ALA A 194 -3.09 7.97 -15.08
C ALA A 194 -3.48 8.93 -13.93
N PRO A 195 -4.52 8.64 -13.12
CA PRO A 195 -4.87 9.51 -11.98
C PRO A 195 -3.81 9.59 -10.88
N PHE A 196 -2.88 8.63 -10.80
CA PHE A 196 -1.78 8.63 -9.84
C PHE A 196 -0.54 9.38 -10.37
N GLY A 197 -0.47 9.68 -11.67
CA GLY A 197 0.73 10.22 -12.29
C GLY A 197 1.91 9.23 -12.29
N THR A 198 3.11 9.77 -12.40
CA THR A 198 4.38 9.05 -12.15
C THR A 198 4.67 9.02 -10.65
N TYR A 199 4.31 10.09 -9.94
CA TYR A 199 4.25 10.15 -8.48
C TYR A 199 3.09 11.02 -8.03
N ARG A 200 2.60 10.74 -6.83
CA ARG A 200 1.58 11.54 -6.14
C ARG A 200 1.77 11.43 -4.64
N PHE A 201 1.96 12.57 -3.99
CA PHE A 201 2.03 12.74 -2.55
C PHE A 201 0.98 13.76 -2.11
N VAL A 202 0.21 13.42 -1.10
CA VAL A 202 -0.93 14.21 -0.62
C VAL A 202 -0.69 14.58 0.83
N LEU A 203 -0.76 15.88 1.13
CA LEU A 203 -0.99 16.36 2.48
C LEU A 203 -2.50 16.32 2.70
N PRO A 204 -3.03 15.43 3.55
CA PRO A 204 -4.46 15.26 3.63
C PRO A 204 -5.13 16.48 4.25
N ARG A 205 -6.41 16.73 3.92
CA ARG A 205 -7.16 17.79 4.59
C ARG A 205 -7.51 17.39 6.02
N PHE A 206 -8.05 16.19 6.18
CA PHE A 206 -8.42 15.62 7.47
C PHE A 206 -7.74 14.28 7.66
N GLU A 207 -7.31 14.00 8.89
CA GLU A 207 -6.69 12.72 9.26
C GLU A 207 -7.29 12.23 10.57
N LEU A 208 -7.67 10.96 10.62
CA LEU A 208 -7.89 10.24 11.87
C LEU A 208 -6.68 9.33 12.10
N VAL A 209 -5.89 9.65 13.13
CA VAL A 209 -4.64 8.97 13.46
C VAL A 209 -4.80 8.25 14.78
N ASP A 210 -4.71 6.93 14.73
CA ASP A 210 -4.54 6.06 15.88
C ASP A 210 -3.05 5.88 16.14
N ALA A 211 -2.60 6.19 17.35
CA ALA A 211 -1.21 6.09 17.79
C ALA A 211 -1.18 5.72 19.28
N GLU A 212 -0.03 5.26 19.79
CA GLU A 212 0.14 4.62 21.12
C GLU A 212 -0.63 5.29 22.28
N ASP A 213 -0.73 6.62 22.29
CA ASP A 213 -1.28 7.38 23.41
C ASP A 213 -2.73 7.86 23.21
N SER A 214 -3.21 7.98 21.97
CA SER A 214 -4.58 8.48 21.70
C SER A 214 -4.98 8.41 20.22
N LEU A 215 -6.29 8.26 19.98
CA LEU A 215 -6.92 8.50 18.70
C LEU A 215 -7.17 10.00 18.50
N ARG A 216 -6.67 10.57 17.39
CA ARG A 216 -6.75 12.02 17.12
C ARG A 216 -7.32 12.33 15.75
N LEU A 217 -8.29 13.25 15.71
CA LEU A 217 -8.75 13.90 14.48
C LEU A 217 -7.92 15.17 14.24
N ALA A 218 -7.34 15.30 13.07
CA ALA A 218 -6.54 16.44 12.67
C ALA A 218 -7.08 17.12 11.40
N CYS A 219 -6.88 18.42 11.30
CA CYS A 219 -7.09 19.25 10.12
C CYS A 219 -5.76 19.92 9.76
N ASN A 220 -5.26 19.68 8.55
CA ASN A 220 -4.09 20.40 8.04
C ASN A 220 -4.55 21.63 7.24
N LEU A 221 -3.88 22.75 7.42
CA LEU A 221 -4.10 24.02 6.73
C LEU A 221 -2.82 24.43 6.00
N VAL A 222 -2.95 24.91 4.76
CA VAL A 222 -1.88 25.54 3.99
C VAL A 222 -2.17 27.03 3.94
N LEU A 223 -1.50 27.80 4.78
CA LEU A 223 -1.70 29.24 4.89
C LEU A 223 -0.68 29.99 4.02
N PRO A 224 -1.02 31.19 3.51
CA PRO A 224 -2.32 31.86 3.63
C PRO A 224 -3.40 31.35 2.65
N ARG A 225 -3.06 30.39 1.77
CA ARG A 225 -3.97 29.87 0.70
C ARG A 225 -5.34 29.45 1.21
N ASP A 226 -5.40 28.83 2.39
CA ASP A 226 -6.64 28.34 2.97
C ASP A 226 -7.47 29.40 3.70
N ALA A 227 -6.95 30.62 3.87
CA ALA A 227 -7.70 31.70 4.52
C ALA A 227 -8.98 32.04 3.75
N ASP A 228 -8.89 32.11 2.42
CA ASP A 228 -10.04 32.36 1.52
C ASP A 228 -11.01 31.17 1.44
N ARG A 229 -10.59 29.99 1.93
CA ARG A 229 -11.35 28.74 1.90
C ARG A 229 -11.88 28.33 3.26
N MET A 230 -11.68 29.15 4.30
CA MET A 230 -12.03 28.86 5.69
C MET A 230 -13.46 28.33 5.83
N ARG A 231 -14.44 28.99 5.20
CA ARG A 231 -15.85 28.57 5.28
C ARG A 231 -16.04 27.16 4.74
N ALA A 232 -15.50 26.86 3.56
CA ALA A 232 -15.62 25.54 2.95
C ALA A 232 -14.91 24.44 3.76
N ILE A 233 -13.78 24.76 4.40
CA ILE A 233 -13.04 23.83 5.26
C ILE A 233 -13.85 23.49 6.51
N VAL A 234 -14.42 24.52 7.15
CA VAL A 234 -15.31 24.36 8.32
C VAL A 234 -16.56 23.57 7.96
N ASP A 235 -17.23 23.89 6.85
CA ASP A 235 -18.41 23.15 6.39
C ASP A 235 -18.08 21.67 6.11
N ALA A 236 -16.89 21.40 5.55
CA ALA A 236 -16.42 20.03 5.33
C ALA A 236 -16.10 19.30 6.64
N LEU A 237 -15.53 19.99 7.62
CA LEU A 237 -15.23 19.47 8.95
C LEU A 237 -16.52 19.13 9.71
N ASP A 238 -17.50 20.03 9.71
CA ASP A 238 -18.80 19.82 10.37
C ASP A 238 -19.55 18.61 9.79
N ALA A 239 -19.35 18.34 8.50
CA ALA A 239 -19.93 17.22 7.78
C ALA A 239 -19.21 15.87 7.95
N LEU A 240 -18.07 15.81 8.66
CA LEU A 240 -17.38 14.55 8.90
C LEU A 240 -18.21 13.64 9.82
N ALA A 241 -18.35 12.37 9.43
CA ALA A 241 -18.93 11.35 10.29
C ALA A 241 -17.86 10.80 11.24
N LEU A 242 -18.23 10.49 12.49
CA LEU A 242 -17.44 9.70 13.44
C LEU A 242 -18.25 8.45 13.81
N PRO A 243 -18.25 7.42 12.94
CA PRO A 243 -19.13 6.26 13.09
C PRO A 243 -18.65 5.35 14.22
N LEU A 244 -19.59 4.62 14.82
CA LEU A 244 -19.26 3.46 15.64
C LEU A 244 -18.71 2.33 14.76
N PRO A 245 -17.92 1.39 15.32
CA PRO A 245 -17.37 0.28 14.56
C PRO A 245 -18.45 -0.56 13.91
N GLU A 246 -18.31 -0.81 12.62
CA GLU A 246 -19.21 -1.70 11.87
C GLU A 246 -18.56 -3.06 11.63
N LYS A 247 -19.39 -4.11 11.60
CA LYS A 247 -18.93 -5.43 11.18
C LYS A 247 -18.67 -5.41 9.67
N LEU A 248 -17.56 -6.01 9.26
CA LEU A 248 -17.26 -6.19 7.84
C LEU A 248 -18.34 -7.06 7.18
N THR A 249 -18.90 -6.55 6.08
CA THR A 249 -19.81 -7.29 5.22
C THR A 249 -19.03 -8.21 4.29
N SER A 250 -19.70 -9.21 3.70
CA SER A 250 -19.07 -10.09 2.71
C SER A 250 -18.71 -9.34 1.43
N LEU A 251 -17.61 -9.74 0.79
CA LEU A 251 -17.22 -9.25 -0.53
C LEU A 251 -18.08 -9.89 -1.65
N PRO A 252 -18.35 -9.16 -2.75
CA PRO A 252 -18.98 -9.73 -3.94
C PRO A 252 -18.15 -10.89 -4.50
N ARG A 253 -18.83 -11.91 -5.02
CA ARG A 253 -18.17 -12.98 -5.77
C ARG A 253 -17.92 -12.50 -7.20
N PRO A 254 -16.70 -12.63 -7.75
CA PRO A 254 -16.52 -12.38 -9.17
C PRO A 254 -17.34 -13.38 -10.00
N TYR A 255 -17.65 -13.04 -11.26
CA TYR A 255 -18.30 -13.94 -12.22
C TYR A 255 -17.38 -14.29 -13.41
N HIS A 256 -16.30 -13.53 -13.59
CA HIS A 256 -15.33 -13.72 -14.67
C HIS A 256 -13.92 -13.40 -14.21
N ARG A 257 -12.95 -14.18 -14.70
CA ARG A 257 -11.52 -14.01 -14.47
C ARG A 257 -10.75 -13.93 -15.79
N GLN A 258 -9.83 -12.98 -15.88
CA GLN A 258 -8.91 -12.84 -17.00
C GLN A 258 -7.47 -12.68 -16.51
N ASP A 259 -6.59 -13.56 -16.95
CA ASP A 259 -5.15 -13.51 -16.64
C ASP A 259 -4.40 -12.81 -17.80
N VAL A 260 -3.56 -11.82 -17.46
CA VAL A 260 -2.79 -11.00 -18.42
C VAL A 260 -1.32 -10.90 -17.96
N PRO A 261 -0.37 -11.54 -18.66
CA PRO A 261 -0.58 -12.41 -19.81
C PRO A 261 -1.34 -13.69 -19.45
N GLY A 262 -2.04 -14.26 -20.43
CA GLY A 262 -2.59 -15.61 -20.33
C GLY A 262 -1.48 -16.67 -20.35
N HIS A 263 -1.84 -17.94 -20.16
CA HIS A 263 -0.89 -19.06 -20.02
C HIS A 263 0.18 -19.13 -21.13
N GLU A 264 -0.21 -19.00 -22.39
CA GLU A 264 0.75 -19.02 -23.51
C GLU A 264 1.70 -17.82 -23.48
N GLY A 265 1.18 -16.62 -23.18
CA GLY A 265 1.99 -15.41 -23.06
C GLY A 265 2.98 -15.51 -21.91
N TRP A 266 2.53 -16.03 -20.76
CA TRP A 266 3.38 -16.33 -19.61
C TRP A 266 4.50 -17.31 -19.98
N THR A 267 4.15 -18.41 -20.66
CA THR A 267 5.13 -19.41 -21.12
C THR A 267 6.18 -18.80 -22.05
N ARG A 268 5.77 -17.92 -22.98
CA ARG A 268 6.70 -17.20 -23.85
C ARG A 268 7.63 -16.28 -23.07
N MET A 269 7.11 -15.53 -22.09
CA MET A 269 7.93 -14.65 -21.24
C MET A 269 8.95 -15.45 -20.42
N ILE A 270 8.56 -16.61 -19.88
CA ILE A 270 9.47 -17.49 -19.13
C ILE A 270 10.57 -18.05 -20.03
N ARG A 271 10.24 -18.52 -21.25
CA ARG A 271 11.27 -19.01 -22.18
C ARG A 271 12.26 -17.93 -22.55
N TRP A 272 11.76 -16.73 -22.90
CA TRP A 272 12.62 -15.58 -23.17
C TRP A 272 13.56 -15.27 -22.00
N ALA A 273 13.05 -15.26 -20.76
CA ALA A 273 13.86 -15.01 -19.58
C ALA A 273 14.94 -16.08 -19.38
N LEU A 274 14.60 -17.36 -19.59
CA LEU A 274 15.57 -18.46 -19.50
C LEU A 274 16.66 -18.36 -20.58
N ASP A 275 16.28 -18.05 -21.82
CA ASP A 275 17.24 -17.87 -22.93
C ASP A 275 18.18 -16.69 -22.65
N ALA A 276 17.67 -15.59 -22.07
CA ALA A 276 18.47 -14.43 -21.68
C ALA A 276 19.44 -14.74 -20.54
N ILE A 277 19.03 -15.58 -19.57
CA ILE A 277 19.90 -16.02 -18.47
C ILE A 277 20.98 -16.99 -18.98
N GLU A 278 20.63 -17.93 -19.86
CA GLU A 278 21.59 -18.87 -20.45
C GLU A 278 22.61 -18.15 -21.36
N GLY A 279 22.19 -17.03 -21.98
CA GLY A 279 23.05 -16.15 -22.76
C GLY A 279 23.81 -15.09 -21.96
N ASP A 280 23.85 -15.18 -20.63
CA ASP A 280 24.53 -14.23 -19.71
C ASP A 280 24.07 -12.76 -19.86
N ALA A 281 22.87 -12.51 -20.42
CA ALA A 281 22.30 -11.18 -20.56
C ALA A 281 21.55 -10.71 -19.31
N LEU A 282 21.10 -11.65 -18.46
CA LEU A 282 20.41 -11.40 -17.20
C LEU A 282 20.84 -12.42 -16.14
N ASP A 283 21.01 -12.00 -14.89
CA ASP A 283 21.21 -12.93 -13.77
C ASP A 283 19.88 -13.39 -13.14
N LYS A 284 18.92 -12.46 -13.01
CA LYS A 284 17.58 -12.66 -12.45
C LYS A 284 16.60 -11.68 -13.11
N VAL A 285 15.34 -12.11 -13.28
CA VAL A 285 14.23 -11.21 -13.63
C VAL A 285 12.97 -11.63 -12.91
N VAL A 286 12.21 -10.64 -12.42
CA VAL A 286 10.92 -10.84 -11.78
C VAL A 286 9.82 -10.49 -12.79
N LEU A 287 8.97 -11.47 -13.10
CA LEU A 287 7.87 -11.29 -14.04
C LEU A 287 6.54 -11.18 -13.27
N ALA A 288 5.75 -10.16 -13.59
CA ALA A 288 4.44 -9.97 -12.99
C ALA A 288 3.31 -10.42 -13.92
N ARG A 289 2.17 -10.78 -13.32
CA ARG A 289 0.93 -11.09 -14.04
C ARG A 289 -0.25 -10.41 -13.36
N ARG A 290 -1.10 -9.78 -14.16
CA ARG A 290 -2.36 -9.18 -13.71
C ARG A 290 -3.49 -10.20 -13.81
N VAL A 291 -4.27 -10.36 -12.74
CA VAL A 291 -5.54 -11.09 -12.75
C VAL A 291 -6.67 -10.08 -12.63
N ALA A 292 -7.49 -9.95 -13.66
CA ALA A 292 -8.66 -9.09 -13.67
C ALA A 292 -9.91 -9.90 -13.33
N LEU A 293 -10.61 -9.50 -12.27
CA LEU A 293 -11.84 -10.13 -11.79
C LEU A 293 -13.02 -9.19 -12.07
N ALA A 294 -14.05 -9.66 -12.76
CA ALA A 294 -15.27 -8.91 -12.98
C ALA A 294 -16.32 -9.26 -11.93
N LEU A 295 -16.98 -8.24 -11.39
CA LEU A 295 -17.96 -8.33 -10.31
C LEU A 295 -19.33 -7.85 -10.82
N ASP A 296 -20.41 -8.48 -10.35
CA ASP A 296 -21.78 -8.08 -10.70
C ASP A 296 -22.23 -6.78 -10.00
N GLU A 297 -21.48 -6.35 -8.99
CA GLU A 297 -21.71 -5.12 -8.23
C GLU A 297 -20.39 -4.37 -7.96
N SER A 298 -20.50 -3.06 -7.74
CA SER A 298 -19.35 -2.24 -7.34
C SER A 298 -18.83 -2.67 -5.97
N ILE A 299 -17.51 -2.74 -5.84
CA ILE A 299 -16.84 -3.08 -4.58
C ILE A 299 -16.27 -1.83 -3.94
N ASP A 300 -16.52 -1.64 -2.64
CA ASP A 300 -15.81 -0.65 -1.82
C ASP A 300 -14.35 -1.12 -1.63
N PRO A 301 -13.34 -0.39 -2.14
CA PRO A 301 -11.94 -0.78 -1.98
C PRO A 301 -11.49 -0.84 -0.52
N LEU A 302 -12.08 -0.03 0.36
CA LEU A 302 -11.75 -0.02 1.79
C LEU A 302 -12.41 -1.19 2.52
N LEU A 303 -13.51 -1.74 2.01
CA LEU A 303 -14.02 -3.02 2.47
C LEU A 303 -13.04 -4.16 2.16
N VAL A 304 -12.42 -4.15 0.97
CA VAL A 304 -11.34 -5.11 0.62
C VAL A 304 -10.18 -4.97 1.59
N LEU A 305 -9.76 -3.74 1.89
CA LEU A 305 -8.70 -3.47 2.86
C LEU A 305 -9.02 -4.04 4.24
N GLY A 306 -10.24 -3.86 4.77
CA GLY A 306 -10.61 -4.41 6.09
C GLY A 306 -10.53 -5.94 6.15
N HIS A 307 -10.86 -6.62 5.05
CA HIS A 307 -10.64 -8.08 4.93
C HIS A 307 -9.14 -8.42 4.86
N LEU A 308 -8.33 -7.61 4.17
CA LEU A 308 -6.88 -7.79 4.10
C LEU A 308 -6.23 -7.64 5.48
N GLU A 309 -6.58 -6.62 6.27
CA GLU A 309 -6.05 -6.41 7.62
C GLU A 309 -6.22 -7.66 8.50
N THR A 310 -7.43 -8.21 8.49
CA THR A 310 -7.75 -9.42 9.26
C THR A 310 -6.99 -10.65 8.73
N ALA A 311 -6.83 -10.77 7.41
CA ALA A 311 -6.20 -11.93 6.78
C ALA A 311 -4.67 -11.89 6.76
N THR A 312 -4.06 -10.72 6.97
CA THR A 312 -2.61 -10.52 6.83
C THR A 312 -2.04 -9.71 8.01
N PRO A 313 -2.16 -10.22 9.25
CA PRO A 313 -1.45 -9.63 10.38
C PRO A 313 0.06 -9.65 10.10
N GLY A 314 0.76 -8.58 10.51
CA GLY A 314 2.19 -8.44 10.24
C GLY A 314 2.53 -7.95 8.82
N CYS A 315 1.58 -7.33 8.12
CA CYS A 315 1.83 -6.57 6.89
C CYS A 315 1.63 -5.07 7.13
N TYR A 316 2.22 -4.26 6.25
CA TYR A 316 1.79 -2.90 5.98
C TYR A 316 0.47 -2.92 5.21
N HIS A 317 -0.54 -2.24 5.71
CA HIS A 317 -1.85 -2.12 5.05
C HIS A 317 -2.00 -0.72 4.50
N PHE A 318 -2.34 -0.60 3.22
CA PHE A 318 -2.44 0.69 2.57
C PHE A 318 -3.58 0.77 1.57
N ALA A 319 -4.14 1.97 1.45
CA ALA A 319 -5.00 2.37 0.36
C ALA A 319 -4.65 3.79 -0.09
N VAL A 320 -4.59 4.01 -1.40
CA VAL A 320 -4.45 5.33 -2.00
C VAL A 320 -5.52 5.47 -3.08
N ARG A 321 -6.33 6.51 -3.00
CA ARG A 321 -7.41 6.77 -3.94
C ARG A 321 -7.38 8.26 -4.34
N PRO A 322 -6.87 8.59 -5.54
CA PRO A 322 -7.03 9.90 -6.12
C PRO A 322 -8.51 10.29 -6.22
N ALA A 323 -8.81 11.57 -6.04
CA ALA A 323 -10.18 12.08 -6.23
C ALA A 323 -10.73 11.69 -7.62
N ASP A 324 -11.96 11.18 -7.65
CA ASP A 324 -12.63 10.65 -8.85
C ASP A 324 -11.83 9.56 -9.62
N GLY A 325 -10.84 8.95 -8.98
CA GLY A 325 -9.95 7.92 -9.55
C GLY A 325 -10.14 6.52 -8.95
N PRO A 326 -9.44 5.52 -9.51
CA PRO A 326 -9.42 4.17 -8.93
C PRO A 326 -8.63 4.15 -7.62
N ALA A 327 -8.92 3.18 -6.75
CA ALA A 327 -8.14 2.93 -5.55
C ALA A 327 -7.04 1.89 -5.80
N PHE A 328 -5.87 2.10 -5.22
CA PHE A 328 -4.81 1.11 -5.10
C PHE A 328 -4.75 0.66 -3.64
N VAL A 329 -4.98 -0.63 -3.40
CA VAL A 329 -5.09 -1.22 -2.06
C VAL A 329 -4.15 -2.40 -1.97
N GLY A 330 -3.46 -2.56 -0.84
CA GLY A 330 -2.54 -3.67 -0.66
C GLY A 330 -2.21 -3.99 0.80
N ALA A 331 -1.63 -5.16 0.97
CA ALA A 331 -1.02 -5.63 2.20
C ALA A 331 0.38 -6.16 1.87
N SER A 332 1.42 -5.39 2.17
CA SER A 332 2.81 -5.77 1.87
C SER A 332 3.53 -6.18 3.15
N PRO A 333 4.22 -7.33 3.20
CA PRO A 333 5.09 -7.63 4.31
C PRO A 333 6.40 -6.85 4.23
N GLU A 334 6.74 -6.23 3.10
CA GLU A 334 8.07 -5.70 2.81
C GLU A 334 8.13 -4.18 2.93
N ARG A 335 9.16 -3.68 3.65
CA ARG A 335 9.56 -2.28 3.75
C ARG A 335 10.61 -1.96 2.71
N LEU A 336 10.36 -0.92 1.91
CA LEU A 336 11.38 -0.31 1.06
C LEU A 336 12.48 0.35 1.92
N PHE A 337 12.13 1.35 2.72
CA PHE A 337 12.98 1.86 3.78
C PHE A 337 12.16 2.57 4.88
N ARG A 338 12.80 2.81 6.03
CA ARG A 338 12.35 3.71 7.10
C ARG A 338 13.53 4.61 7.47
N ARG A 339 13.31 5.93 7.54
CA ARG A 339 14.34 6.92 7.88
C ARG A 339 13.97 7.66 9.16
N GLU A 340 14.91 7.73 10.08
CA GLU A 340 14.84 8.58 11.28
C GLU A 340 16.13 9.40 11.39
N GLY A 341 16.02 10.71 11.14
CA GLY A 341 17.19 11.58 11.02
C GLY A 341 18.14 11.09 9.93
N ARG A 342 19.34 10.65 10.32
CA ARG A 342 20.35 10.06 9.43
C ARG A 342 20.38 8.54 9.44
N THR A 343 19.57 7.88 10.27
CA THR A 343 19.50 6.41 10.30
C THR A 343 18.48 5.94 9.28
N VAL A 344 18.88 5.04 8.39
CA VAL A 344 17.98 4.36 7.44
C VAL A 344 17.95 2.86 7.74
N VAL A 345 16.77 2.26 7.63
CA VAL A 345 16.56 0.82 7.76
C VAL A 345 15.81 0.32 6.53
N SER A 346 16.38 -0.65 5.82
CA SER A 346 15.74 -1.42 4.75
C SER A 346 15.75 -2.91 5.14
N GLU A 347 15.16 -3.75 4.30
CA GLU A 347 15.12 -5.19 4.51
C GLU A 347 15.17 -5.95 3.19
N ALA A 348 16.02 -6.98 3.16
CA ALA A 348 15.97 -7.99 2.11
C ALA A 348 14.92 -9.03 2.51
N VAL A 349 13.93 -9.24 1.63
CA VAL A 349 12.90 -10.27 1.79
C VAL A 349 12.89 -11.12 0.53
N ALA A 350 13.36 -12.36 0.65
CA ALA A 350 13.43 -13.26 -0.50
C ALA A 350 13.39 -14.71 -0.06
N GLY A 351 13.10 -15.59 -1.02
CA GLY A 351 12.84 -17.00 -0.75
C GLY A 351 11.52 -17.21 -0.01
N THR A 352 10.82 -18.29 -0.34
CA THR A 352 9.44 -18.49 0.14
C THR A 352 9.17 -19.95 0.48
N ARG A 353 8.49 -20.17 1.60
CA ARG A 353 7.80 -21.44 1.88
C ARG A 353 6.38 -21.18 2.39
N PRO A 354 5.44 -22.13 2.16
CA PRO A 354 4.12 -22.05 2.76
C PRO A 354 4.17 -22.28 4.28
N ARG A 355 3.03 -22.09 4.94
CA ARG A 355 2.78 -22.60 6.30
C ARG A 355 2.41 -24.09 6.23
N GLY A 356 2.76 -24.86 7.25
CA GLY A 356 2.35 -26.26 7.39
C GLY A 356 0.93 -26.38 7.93
N GLU A 357 0.31 -27.54 7.76
CA GLU A 357 -1.03 -27.80 8.33
C GLU A 357 -0.92 -28.19 9.82
N THR A 358 0.24 -28.71 10.24
CA THR A 358 0.58 -29.02 11.63
C THR A 358 1.82 -28.26 12.09
N GLU A 359 2.05 -28.18 13.41
CA GLU A 359 3.24 -27.53 13.98
C GLU A 359 4.54 -28.22 13.53
N GLU A 360 4.54 -29.55 13.40
CA GLU A 360 5.69 -30.32 12.96
C GLU A 360 6.02 -30.06 11.48
N GLU A 361 5.00 -30.01 10.63
CA GLU A 361 5.15 -29.65 9.21
C GLU A 361 5.62 -28.21 9.05
N ASP A 362 5.07 -27.29 9.84
CA ASP A 362 5.43 -25.88 9.83
C ASP A 362 6.91 -25.70 10.21
N ALA A 363 7.37 -26.41 11.24
CA ALA A 363 8.77 -26.44 11.66
C ALA A 363 9.69 -27.13 10.65
N ALA A 364 9.22 -28.13 9.92
CA ALA A 364 9.97 -28.77 8.84
C ALA A 364 10.16 -27.82 7.65
N LEU A 365 9.10 -27.16 7.18
CA LEU A 365 9.15 -26.16 6.12
C LEU A 365 10.04 -24.97 6.49
N ARG A 366 10.00 -24.53 7.75
CA ARG A 366 10.91 -23.51 8.29
C ARG A 366 12.37 -23.92 8.15
N ARG A 367 12.72 -25.13 8.61
CA ARG A 367 14.08 -25.65 8.53
C ARG A 367 14.52 -25.78 7.07
N GLU A 368 13.64 -26.26 6.20
CA GLU A 368 13.90 -26.35 4.77
C GLU A 368 14.22 -24.97 4.18
N LEU A 369 13.40 -23.94 4.45
CA LEU A 369 13.65 -22.57 3.96
C LEU A 369 15.03 -22.06 4.40
N LEU A 370 15.34 -22.17 5.69
CA LEU A 370 16.59 -21.64 6.27
C LEU A 370 17.83 -22.39 5.77
N GLN A 371 17.70 -23.64 5.33
CA GLN A 371 18.81 -24.49 4.89
C GLN A 371 18.89 -24.66 3.37
N ASN A 372 17.87 -24.24 2.61
CA ASN A 372 17.84 -24.44 1.16
C ASN A 372 18.91 -23.60 0.46
N PRO A 373 19.91 -24.20 -0.21
CA PRO A 373 21.00 -23.45 -0.82
C PRO A 373 20.55 -22.51 -1.94
N LYS A 374 19.48 -22.86 -2.67
CA LYS A 374 18.93 -22.02 -3.74
C LYS A 374 18.28 -20.77 -3.16
N GLU A 375 17.40 -20.93 -2.16
CA GLU A 375 16.69 -19.79 -1.53
C GLU A 375 17.69 -18.85 -0.85
N ARG A 376 18.71 -19.40 -0.16
CA ARG A 376 19.77 -18.60 0.45
C ARG A 376 20.57 -17.81 -0.58
N ARG A 377 20.90 -18.43 -1.73
CA ARG A 377 21.61 -17.74 -2.82
C ARG A 377 20.75 -16.58 -3.37
N GLU A 378 19.47 -16.83 -3.61
CA GLU A 378 18.52 -15.80 -4.07
C GLU A 378 18.39 -14.66 -3.06
N HIS A 379 18.35 -14.98 -1.77
CA HIS A 379 18.32 -13.99 -0.70
C HIS A 379 19.60 -13.16 -0.61
N THR A 380 20.76 -13.78 -0.71
CA THR A 380 22.05 -13.06 -0.73
C THR A 380 22.13 -12.07 -1.89
N PHE A 381 21.61 -12.42 -3.08
CA PHE A 381 21.57 -11.46 -4.19
C PHE A 381 20.74 -10.21 -3.86
N VAL A 382 19.58 -10.38 -3.22
CA VAL A 382 18.73 -9.24 -2.81
C VAL A 382 19.42 -8.43 -1.71
N GLU A 383 20.02 -9.08 -0.72
CA GLU A 383 20.74 -8.41 0.37
C GLU A 383 21.94 -7.60 -0.13
N ASP A 384 22.78 -8.18 -0.99
CA ASP A 384 23.97 -7.51 -1.51
C ASP A 384 23.61 -6.36 -2.45
N ALA A 385 22.55 -6.49 -3.25
CA ALA A 385 22.06 -5.40 -4.09
C ALA A 385 21.55 -4.22 -3.24
N ILE A 386 20.68 -4.45 -2.26
CA ILE A 386 20.21 -3.37 -1.36
C ILE A 386 21.37 -2.75 -0.58
N ARG A 387 22.36 -3.55 -0.15
CA ARG A 387 23.57 -3.02 0.49
C ARG A 387 24.35 -2.09 -0.44
N SER A 388 24.61 -2.55 -1.67
CA SER A 388 25.32 -1.77 -2.69
C SER A 388 24.60 -0.47 -3.01
N ASP A 389 23.27 -0.50 -3.09
CA ASP A 389 22.43 0.68 -3.29
C ASP A 389 22.60 1.67 -2.12
N LEU A 390 22.46 1.20 -0.87
CA LEU A 390 22.66 2.05 0.31
C LEU A 390 24.08 2.62 0.42
N GLU A 391 25.13 1.90 0.01
CA GLU A 391 26.52 2.38 0.06
C GLU A 391 26.78 3.63 -0.80
N GLN A 392 25.95 3.87 -1.83
CA GLN A 392 26.01 5.09 -2.64
C GLN A 392 25.66 6.33 -1.81
N VAL A 393 24.71 6.21 -0.88
CA VAL A 393 24.11 7.33 -0.14
C VAL A 393 24.40 7.30 1.37
N CYS A 394 25.02 6.24 1.88
CA CYS A 394 25.40 6.10 3.28
C CYS A 394 26.93 6.23 3.49
N THR A 395 27.32 6.69 4.68
CA THR A 395 28.70 6.64 5.16
C THR A 395 29.07 5.28 5.76
N ALA A 396 28.07 4.49 6.18
CA ALA A 396 28.23 3.15 6.72
C ALA A 396 26.94 2.34 6.50
N VAL A 397 27.08 1.06 6.16
CA VAL A 397 25.98 0.10 5.98
C VAL A 397 26.32 -1.20 6.73
N GLN A 398 25.32 -1.79 7.41
CA GLN A 398 25.48 -2.96 8.26
C GLN A 398 24.28 -3.91 8.12
N SER A 399 24.53 -5.22 8.23
CA SER A 399 23.50 -6.27 8.35
C SER A 399 23.59 -6.94 9.73
N PRO A 400 23.04 -6.33 10.80
CA PRO A 400 23.40 -6.68 12.17
C PRO A 400 22.96 -8.09 12.63
N ASN A 401 21.88 -8.64 12.06
CA ASN A 401 21.24 -9.86 12.58
C ASN A 401 21.41 -11.11 11.69
N GLY A 402 22.13 -10.98 10.57
CA GLY A 402 22.18 -12.02 9.54
C GLY A 402 20.80 -12.40 8.99
N THR A 403 20.73 -13.53 8.27
CA THR A 403 19.48 -14.03 7.69
C THR A 403 18.61 -14.75 8.73
N GLY A 404 17.44 -14.20 8.98
CA GLY A 404 16.37 -14.76 9.80
C GLY A 404 15.15 -15.17 8.98
N GLU A 405 14.01 -15.28 9.67
CA GLU A 405 12.70 -15.60 9.09
C GLU A 405 11.73 -14.45 9.31
N LEU A 406 10.97 -14.10 8.27
CA LEU A 406 9.75 -13.32 8.37
C LEU A 406 8.55 -14.27 8.23
N ALA A 407 7.87 -14.55 9.35
CA ALA A 407 6.69 -15.42 9.38
C ALA A 407 5.41 -14.60 9.13
N LEU A 408 4.59 -15.06 8.17
CA LEU A 408 3.31 -14.45 7.80
C LEU A 408 2.17 -15.45 7.94
N ALA A 409 0.93 -14.98 7.81
CA ALA A 409 -0.26 -15.81 7.95
C ALA A 409 -0.35 -16.95 6.91
N ARG A 410 0.15 -16.74 5.69
CA ARG A 410 0.05 -17.71 4.58
C ARG A 410 1.40 -18.23 4.07
N GLY A 411 2.51 -17.74 4.62
CA GLY A 411 3.84 -18.15 4.20
C GLY A 411 4.92 -17.63 5.13
N ARG A 412 6.16 -17.83 4.71
CA ARG A 412 7.36 -17.36 5.40
C ARG A 412 8.42 -17.02 4.38
N HIS A 413 9.30 -16.09 4.73
CA HIS A 413 10.39 -15.63 3.87
C HIS A 413 11.73 -15.60 4.62
N LEU A 414 12.84 -15.71 3.89
CA LEU A 414 14.12 -15.30 4.46
C LEU A 414 14.11 -13.78 4.59
N HIS A 415 14.70 -13.29 5.67
CA HIS A 415 14.68 -11.87 6.03
C HIS A 415 16.05 -11.45 6.54
N SER A 416 16.60 -10.36 6.01
CA SER A 416 17.77 -9.69 6.58
C SER A 416 17.44 -8.22 6.77
N ARG A 417 17.62 -7.70 7.99
CA ARG A 417 17.57 -6.25 8.24
C ARG A 417 18.89 -5.62 7.81
N ILE A 418 18.81 -4.52 7.07
CA ILE A 418 19.96 -3.73 6.62
C ILE A 418 19.80 -2.31 7.20
N THR A 419 20.85 -1.81 7.83
CA THR A 419 20.86 -0.49 8.48
C THR A 419 21.98 0.36 7.93
N GLY A 420 21.71 1.63 7.65
CA GLY A 420 22.70 2.59 7.14
C GLY A 420 22.70 3.91 7.89
N THR A 421 23.84 4.60 7.86
CA THR A 421 23.95 6.01 8.27
C THR A 421 24.08 6.86 7.01
N LEU A 422 23.05 7.64 6.67
CA LEU A 422 23.01 8.52 5.51
C LEU A 422 24.14 9.56 5.56
N ARG A 423 24.64 9.98 4.39
CA ARG A 423 25.50 11.17 4.29
C ARG A 423 24.71 12.44 4.66
N SER A 424 25.41 13.54 4.89
CA SER A 424 24.79 14.80 5.36
C SER A 424 23.83 15.41 4.36
N GLU A 425 24.15 15.27 3.09
CA GLU A 425 23.50 15.86 1.92
C GLU A 425 22.36 14.97 1.38
N THR A 426 22.23 13.75 1.89
CA THR A 426 21.27 12.78 1.36
C THR A 426 19.83 13.12 1.76
N SER A 427 19.03 13.35 0.73
CA SER A 427 17.59 13.61 0.83
C SER A 427 16.79 12.31 0.96
N THR A 428 15.48 12.42 1.23
CA THR A 428 14.60 11.23 1.25
C THR A 428 14.26 10.76 -0.16
N THR A 429 14.30 11.65 -1.15
CA THR A 429 14.09 11.31 -2.56
C THR A 429 15.28 10.60 -3.16
N ASP A 430 16.52 10.87 -2.71
CA ASP A 430 17.71 10.11 -3.11
C ASP A 430 17.57 8.63 -2.71
N LEU A 431 17.03 8.36 -1.52
CA LEU A 431 16.73 6.99 -1.08
C LEU A 431 15.68 6.32 -1.95
N LEU A 432 14.65 7.07 -2.38
CA LEU A 432 13.64 6.54 -3.30
C LEU A 432 14.21 6.25 -4.68
N GLU A 433 15.10 7.09 -5.20
CA GLU A 433 15.76 6.89 -6.49
C GLU A 433 16.65 5.65 -6.48
N VAL A 434 17.43 5.48 -5.41
CA VAL A 434 18.44 4.43 -5.32
C VAL A 434 17.83 3.07 -4.97
N LEU A 435 16.76 3.02 -4.16
CA LEU A 435 16.18 1.74 -3.70
C LEU A 435 14.98 1.24 -4.54
N HIS A 436 14.38 2.09 -5.39
CA HIS A 436 13.22 1.70 -6.19
C HIS A 436 13.52 1.74 -7.69
N PRO A 437 13.27 0.65 -8.45
CA PRO A 437 12.65 -0.62 -8.02
C PRO A 437 13.63 -1.55 -7.30
N THR A 438 13.11 -2.36 -6.39
CA THR A 438 13.92 -3.37 -5.68
C THR A 438 14.29 -4.54 -6.60
N PRO A 439 15.38 -5.27 -6.29
CA PRO A 439 15.76 -6.50 -7.00
C PRO A 439 14.90 -7.73 -6.62
N ALA A 440 13.97 -7.58 -5.66
CA ALA A 440 13.18 -8.65 -5.05
C ALA A 440 12.14 -9.23 -6.02
#